data_AF-A0A8W8IYU2-F1
#
_entry.id   AF-A0A8W8IYU2-F1
#
_cell.length_a   1.000
_cell.length_b   1.000
_cell.length_c   1.000
_cell.angle_alpha   90.00
_cell.angle_beta   90.00
_cell.angle_gamma   90.00
#
_symmetry.space_group_name_H-M   'P 1'
#
loop_
_entity.id
_entity.type
_entity.pdbx_description
1 polymer ?
#
loop_
_entity_poly.entity_id
_entity_poly.type
_entity_poly.pdbx_seq_one_letter_code
_entity_poly.pdbx_strand_id
1 'polypeptide(L)'
;MSGDNGPKYTFQFLDGRKFPSFDTKENKEFFLKWSMKGRLCVQMFSFDQPFQPYQKDDFAKNFMKDPNVISNLRMISGDKWTVVGIPATSVTAEPVPCSVLSMTFFDRLTENNVVRESGHISKCFDEFCGEFTISDELRKMLLIDDSDNYCLYSDSERDEFLFRIFFHICLGGRFNQYEDEIQPYLDVTKQVYKDLI
;
A
#
# COMPACT_ATOMS: atom_id res chain seq x y z
N MET A 1 -4.52 40.90 14.99
CA MET A 1 -4.86 40.10 16.18
C MET A 1 -5.07 38.68 15.70
N SER A 2 -3.99 37.91 15.64
CA SER A 2 -3.98 36.52 15.21
C SER A 2 -4.43 35.65 16.38
N GLY A 3 -5.72 35.30 16.39
CA GLY A 3 -6.22 34.24 17.25
C GLY A 3 -5.70 32.92 16.72
N ASP A 4 -4.62 32.42 17.33
CA ASP A 4 -4.23 31.01 17.21
C ASP A 4 -5.31 30.20 17.94
N ASN A 5 -6.45 29.99 17.28
CA ASN A 5 -7.40 28.98 17.68
C ASN A 5 -6.66 27.65 17.54
N GLY A 6 -6.60 26.89 18.63
CA GLY A 6 -5.84 25.64 18.71
C GLY A 6 -6.13 24.62 17.58
N PRO A 7 -5.44 23.48 17.58
CA PRO A 7 -5.49 22.54 16.45
C PRO A 7 -6.94 22.16 16.09
N LYS A 8 -7.25 22.29 14.80
CA LYS A 8 -8.60 22.07 14.24
C LYS A 8 -9.08 20.61 14.36
N TYR A 9 -8.14 19.67 14.44
CA TYR A 9 -8.39 18.24 14.55
C TYR A 9 -7.62 17.69 15.74
N THR A 10 -8.18 16.66 16.39
CA THR A 10 -7.51 15.91 17.45
C THR A 10 -7.55 14.44 17.10
N PHE A 11 -6.45 13.72 17.29
CA PHE A 11 -6.34 12.34 16.86
C PHE A 11 -6.17 11.39 18.04
N GLN A 12 -6.86 10.25 17.98
CA GLN A 12 -6.76 9.20 18.99
C GLN A 12 -6.17 7.94 18.38
N PHE A 13 -5.02 7.51 18.89
CA PHE A 13 -4.42 6.24 18.49
C PHE A 13 -5.27 5.07 19.01
N LEU A 14 -5.63 4.16 18.11
CA LEU A 14 -6.41 2.97 18.44
C LEU A 14 -5.48 1.76 18.63
N ASP A 15 -4.74 1.74 19.74
CA ASP A 15 -3.71 0.71 20.07
C ASP A 15 -4.24 -0.74 20.11
N GLY A 16 -5.57 -0.93 20.17
CA GLY A 16 -6.21 -2.24 20.14
C GLY A 16 -6.79 -2.67 18.78
N ARG A 17 -6.74 -1.83 17.75
CA ARG A 17 -7.32 -2.17 16.44
C ARG A 17 -6.53 -3.31 15.82
N LYS A 18 -7.24 -4.39 15.46
CA LYS A 18 -6.67 -5.54 14.77
C LYS A 18 -6.93 -5.44 13.28
N PHE A 19 -6.00 -6.01 12.52
CA PHE A 19 -6.10 -6.19 11.09
C PHE A 19 -5.88 -7.68 10.79
N PRO A 20 -6.94 -8.52 10.86
CA PRO A 20 -6.83 -9.96 10.72
C PRO A 20 -6.10 -10.42 9.45
N SER A 21 -6.16 -9.66 8.35
CA SER A 21 -5.44 -9.96 7.11
C SER A 21 -3.92 -9.99 7.29
N PHE A 22 -3.37 -9.32 8.30
CA PHE A 22 -1.94 -9.35 8.63
C PHE A 22 -1.58 -10.43 9.65
N ASP A 23 -2.60 -11.07 10.24
CA ASP A 23 -2.45 -11.97 11.38
C ASP A 23 -2.74 -13.44 11.08
N THR A 24 -3.38 -13.76 9.96
CA THR A 24 -3.61 -15.16 9.54
C THR A 24 -2.28 -15.90 9.35
N LYS A 25 -2.29 -17.21 9.60
CA LYS A 25 -1.10 -18.05 9.43
C LYS A 25 -0.58 -17.99 8.00
N GLU A 26 -1.49 -18.14 7.03
CA GLU A 26 -1.20 -18.13 5.60
C GLU A 26 -0.59 -16.80 5.15
N ASN A 27 -1.21 -15.66 5.45
CA ASN A 27 -0.66 -14.37 5.02
C ASN A 27 0.66 -14.06 5.72
N LYS A 28 0.87 -14.49 6.98
CA LYS A 28 2.17 -14.36 7.65
C LYS A 28 3.27 -15.16 6.97
N GLU A 29 2.95 -16.30 6.39
CA GLU A 29 3.89 -17.10 5.58
C GLU A 29 4.20 -16.39 4.27
N PHE A 30 3.19 -15.85 3.57
CA PHE A 30 3.39 -15.04 2.37
C PHE A 30 4.20 -13.77 2.65
N PHE A 31 3.87 -12.99 3.68
CA PHE A 31 4.65 -11.79 4.03
C PHE A 31 6.09 -12.12 4.43
N LEU A 32 6.35 -13.29 5.02
CA LEU A 32 7.72 -13.74 5.26
C LEU A 32 8.42 -14.05 3.93
N LYS A 33 7.78 -14.85 3.08
CA LYS A 33 8.27 -15.25 1.75
C LYS A 33 8.57 -14.02 0.87
N TRP A 34 7.69 -13.04 0.88
CA TRP A 34 7.82 -11.80 0.10
C TRP A 34 8.70 -10.74 0.78
N SER A 35 9.40 -11.07 1.88
CA SER A 35 10.30 -10.16 2.60
C SER A 35 9.61 -8.88 3.15
N MET A 36 8.34 -8.99 3.48
CA MET A 36 7.52 -7.89 4.02
C MET A 36 7.28 -8.01 5.53
N LYS A 37 7.39 -9.22 6.09
CA LYS A 37 7.15 -9.48 7.51
C LYS A 37 8.12 -8.68 8.38
N GLY A 38 7.58 -7.93 9.33
CA GLY A 38 8.36 -7.03 10.19
C GLY A 38 8.83 -5.76 9.49
N ARG A 39 8.50 -5.54 8.21
CA ARG A 39 8.72 -4.29 7.48
C ARG A 39 7.42 -3.61 7.04
N LEU A 40 6.28 -4.23 7.32
CA LEU A 40 4.94 -3.63 7.22
C LEU A 40 4.38 -3.35 8.62
N CYS A 41 3.67 -2.23 8.74
CA CYS A 41 2.90 -1.88 9.92
C CYS A 41 1.64 -1.14 9.47
N VAL A 42 0.51 -1.46 10.09
CA VAL A 42 -0.74 -0.74 9.93
C VAL A 42 -1.12 -0.16 11.29
N GLN A 43 -1.50 1.12 11.31
CA GLN A 43 -1.94 1.82 12.50
C GLN A 43 -3.21 2.59 12.19
N MET A 44 -4.14 2.62 13.14
CA MET A 44 -5.39 3.35 13.01
C MET A 44 -5.43 4.49 14.01
N PHE A 45 -5.83 5.66 13.51
CA PHE A 45 -6.13 6.83 14.32
C PHE A 45 -7.56 7.26 14.01
N SER A 46 -8.33 7.62 15.03
CA SER A 46 -9.66 8.21 14.85
C SER A 46 -9.64 9.71 15.11
N PHE A 47 -10.62 10.41 14.54
CA PHE A 47 -10.90 11.82 14.78
C PHE A 47 -12.43 12.01 14.71
N ASP A 48 -12.95 12.99 15.44
CA ASP A 48 -14.41 13.23 15.55
C ASP A 48 -14.85 14.54 14.91
N GLN A 49 -13.90 15.40 14.52
CA GLN A 49 -14.21 16.70 13.96
C GLN A 49 -14.71 16.58 12.51
N PRO A 50 -15.60 17.48 12.06
CA PRO A 50 -16.06 17.51 10.67
C PRO A 50 -14.89 17.64 9.68
N PHE A 51 -14.89 16.77 8.67
CA PHE A 51 -13.91 16.76 7.60
C PHE A 51 -14.60 16.96 6.25
N GLN A 52 -13.97 17.76 5.39
CA GLN A 52 -14.35 17.94 4.00
C GLN A 52 -13.12 17.74 3.11
N PRO A 53 -13.24 17.13 1.91
CA PRO A 53 -12.08 16.78 1.08
C PRO A 53 -11.12 17.94 0.77
N TYR A 54 -11.64 19.17 0.61
CA TYR A 54 -10.81 20.36 0.37
C TYR A 54 -9.91 20.73 1.57
N GLN A 55 -10.14 20.17 2.75
CA GLN A 55 -9.37 20.40 3.97
C GLN A 55 -8.21 19.40 4.12
N LYS A 56 -7.97 18.53 3.13
CA LYS A 56 -6.97 17.45 3.20
C LYS A 56 -5.58 17.92 3.66
N ASP A 57 -5.14 19.09 3.18
CA ASP A 57 -3.79 19.59 3.44
C ASP A 57 -3.66 20.07 4.89
N ASP A 58 -4.67 20.80 5.40
CA ASP A 58 -4.74 21.18 6.81
C ASP A 58 -4.91 19.97 7.72
N PHE A 59 -5.71 18.98 7.31
CA PHE A 59 -5.93 17.75 8.06
C PHE A 59 -4.62 16.97 8.21
N ALA A 60 -3.90 16.71 7.11
CA ALA A 60 -2.63 16.01 7.13
C ALA A 60 -1.55 16.79 7.91
N LYS A 61 -1.53 18.12 7.79
CA LYS A 61 -0.62 18.98 8.55
C LYS A 61 -0.90 18.93 10.06
N ASN A 62 -2.17 18.93 10.48
CA ASN A 62 -2.54 18.75 11.88
C ASN A 62 -2.18 17.34 12.36
N PHE A 63 -2.44 16.31 11.55
CA PHE A 63 -2.12 14.92 11.86
C PHE A 63 -0.62 14.73 12.16
N MET A 64 0.27 15.18 11.27
CA MET A 64 1.72 15.03 11.45
C MET A 64 2.33 15.98 12.50
N LYS A 65 1.52 16.81 13.14
CA LYS A 65 1.92 17.72 14.23
C LYS A 65 1.24 17.41 15.55
N ASP A 66 0.28 16.48 15.56
CA ASP A 66 -0.46 16.10 16.74
C ASP A 66 0.43 15.30 17.71
N PRO A 67 0.49 15.67 19.00
CA PRO A 67 1.34 14.97 19.97
C PRO A 67 1.04 13.48 20.12
N ASN A 68 -0.23 13.07 20.01
CA ASN A 68 -0.63 11.67 20.10
C ASN A 68 -0.22 10.90 18.84
N VAL A 69 -0.31 11.51 17.66
CA VAL A 69 0.20 10.93 16.42
C VAL A 69 1.72 10.78 16.48
N ILE A 70 2.45 11.85 16.81
CA ILE A 70 3.92 11.84 16.83
C ILE A 70 4.49 10.79 17.80
N SER A 71 3.82 10.60 18.95
CA SER A 71 4.25 9.65 19.98
C SER A 71 3.87 8.20 19.69
N ASN A 72 2.99 7.93 18.73
CA ASN A 72 2.52 6.57 18.42
C ASN A 72 2.80 6.11 16.99
N LEU A 73 2.75 7.00 16.00
CA LEU A 73 2.96 6.68 14.60
C LEU A 73 4.37 6.12 14.42
N ARG A 74 4.43 4.91 13.88
CA ARG A 74 5.65 4.13 13.70
C ARG A 74 6.22 4.40 12.32
N MET A 75 7.54 4.50 12.28
CA MET A 75 8.34 4.54 11.08
C MET A 75 9.53 3.60 11.21
N ILE A 76 10.08 3.20 10.08
CA ILE A 76 11.34 2.47 10.04
C ILE A 76 12.49 3.49 10.00
N SER A 77 13.43 3.36 10.93
CA SER A 77 14.71 4.08 10.91
C SER A 77 15.84 3.05 10.94
N GLY A 78 16.60 2.97 9.85
CA GLY A 78 17.50 1.85 9.59
C GLY A 78 16.72 0.52 9.49
N ASP A 79 16.97 -0.40 10.42
CA ASP A 79 16.29 -1.70 10.50
C ASP A 79 15.41 -1.85 11.75
N LYS A 80 15.05 -0.74 12.41
CA LYS A 80 14.23 -0.77 13.64
C LYS A 80 12.99 0.10 13.49
N TRP A 81 11.88 -0.40 14.02
CA TRP A 81 10.69 0.39 14.24
C TRP A 81 10.91 1.36 15.38
N THR A 82 10.63 2.63 15.12
CA THR A 82 10.60 3.71 16.11
C THR A 82 9.35 4.54 15.90
N VAL A 83 8.99 5.35 16.88
CA VAL A 83 7.98 6.39 16.69
C VAL A 83 8.58 7.58 15.94
N VAL A 84 7.75 8.34 15.23
CA VAL A 84 8.19 9.54 14.50
C VAL A 84 8.84 10.54 15.47
N GLY A 85 8.27 10.75 16.65
CA GLY A 85 8.90 11.45 17.78
C GLY A 85 9.10 12.97 17.63
N ILE A 86 9.02 13.52 16.41
CA ILE A 86 9.11 14.96 16.13
C ILE A 86 8.01 15.43 15.17
N PRO A 87 7.52 16.68 15.31
CA PRO A 87 6.55 17.23 14.36
C PRO A 87 7.15 17.37 12.95
N ALA A 88 6.34 17.12 11.91
CA ALA A 88 6.79 17.31 10.54
C ALA A 88 7.07 18.78 10.21
N THR A 89 8.19 19.03 9.52
CA THR A 89 8.55 20.36 9.00
C THR A 89 7.66 20.79 7.84
N SER A 90 7.32 19.84 6.97
CA SER A 90 6.49 20.03 5.78
C SER A 90 5.63 18.81 5.55
N VAL A 91 4.41 19.00 5.04
CA VAL A 91 3.45 17.93 4.79
C VAL A 91 2.78 18.19 3.45
N THR A 92 2.72 17.16 2.62
CA THR A 92 1.95 17.11 1.37
C THR A 92 0.96 15.96 1.47
N ALA A 93 -0.24 16.15 0.96
CA ALA A 93 -1.28 15.12 0.96
C ALA A 93 -1.86 14.96 -0.45
N GLU A 94 -1.87 13.72 -0.92
CA GLU A 94 -2.47 13.35 -2.20
C GLU A 94 -3.66 12.42 -1.93
N PRO A 95 -4.84 12.69 -2.54
CA PRO A 95 -5.98 11.79 -2.40
C PRO A 95 -5.66 10.46 -3.07
N VAL A 96 -5.98 9.35 -2.40
CA VAL A 96 -5.92 8.02 -2.98
C VAL A 96 -7.36 7.57 -3.25
N PRO A 97 -7.77 7.42 -4.52
CA PRO A 97 -9.10 6.91 -4.85
C PRO A 97 -9.33 5.49 -4.31
N CYS A 98 -10.54 5.23 -3.83
CA CYS A 98 -11.00 3.90 -3.43
C CYS A 98 -12.30 3.56 -4.17
N SER A 99 -12.37 3.90 -5.46
CA SER A 99 -13.59 3.75 -6.27
C SER A 99 -13.70 2.35 -6.87
N VAL A 100 -12.57 1.66 -7.06
CA VAL A 100 -12.55 0.26 -7.52
C VAL A 100 -12.73 -0.69 -6.33
N LEU A 101 -13.89 -1.36 -6.30
CA LEU A 101 -14.29 -2.26 -5.21
C LEU A 101 -14.26 -3.75 -5.58
N SER A 102 -14.06 -4.08 -6.85
CA SER A 102 -14.14 -5.45 -7.37
C SER A 102 -12.78 -5.99 -7.80
N MET A 103 -12.50 -7.24 -7.43
CA MET A 103 -11.31 -7.96 -7.90
C MET A 103 -11.34 -8.29 -9.39
N THR A 104 -12.52 -8.24 -10.03
CA THR A 104 -12.64 -8.41 -11.50
C THR A 104 -11.85 -7.36 -12.28
N PHE A 105 -11.46 -6.27 -11.61
CA PHE A 105 -10.50 -5.30 -12.12
C PHE A 105 -9.17 -5.95 -12.59
N PHE A 106 -8.78 -7.08 -11.99
CA PHE A 106 -7.57 -7.81 -12.36
C PHE A 106 -7.78 -8.90 -13.44
N ASP A 107 -9.01 -9.12 -13.91
CA ASP A 107 -9.29 -10.14 -14.95
C ASP A 107 -8.56 -9.84 -16.26
N ARG A 108 -8.30 -8.54 -16.52
CA ARG A 108 -7.52 -8.04 -17.65
C ARG A 108 -6.11 -8.66 -17.75
N LEU A 109 -5.51 -9.07 -16.63
CA LEU A 109 -4.21 -9.75 -16.62
C LEU A 109 -4.25 -11.06 -17.42
N THR A 110 -5.34 -11.81 -17.27
CA THR A 110 -5.55 -13.06 -18.01
C THR A 110 -5.96 -12.78 -19.46
N GLU A 111 -6.85 -11.79 -19.67
CA GLU A 111 -7.31 -11.39 -21.00
C GLU A 111 -6.17 -10.90 -21.92
N ASN A 112 -5.06 -10.42 -21.35
CA ASN A 112 -3.92 -9.86 -22.07
C ASN A 112 -2.64 -10.71 -21.93
N ASN A 113 -2.77 -11.99 -21.55
CA ASN A 113 -1.66 -12.97 -21.47
C ASN A 113 -0.51 -12.62 -20.50
N VAL A 114 -0.68 -11.64 -19.61
CA VAL A 114 0.21 -11.43 -18.46
C VAL A 114 0.13 -12.64 -17.53
N VAL A 115 -1.07 -13.20 -17.41
CA VAL A 115 -1.36 -14.44 -16.71
C VAL A 115 -2.02 -15.42 -17.69
N ARG A 116 -1.66 -16.71 -17.60
CA ARG A 116 -2.26 -17.77 -18.41
C ARG A 116 -3.60 -18.19 -17.82
N GLU A 117 -4.45 -18.84 -18.60
CA GLU A 117 -5.73 -19.40 -18.12
C GLU A 117 -5.57 -20.35 -16.91
N SER A 118 -4.40 -20.97 -16.76
CA SER A 118 -4.05 -21.81 -15.60
C SER A 118 -3.77 -21.04 -14.32
N GLY A 119 -3.68 -19.71 -14.36
CA GLY A 119 -3.26 -18.86 -13.26
C GLY A 119 -1.75 -18.61 -13.18
N HIS A 120 -0.95 -19.29 -14.00
CA HIS A 120 0.51 -19.06 -14.06
C HIS A 120 0.85 -17.73 -14.71
N ILE A 121 1.73 -16.96 -14.08
CA ILE A 121 2.24 -15.70 -14.60
C ILE A 121 3.21 -15.99 -15.75
N SER A 122 3.04 -15.29 -16.87
CA SER A 122 3.90 -15.43 -18.04
C SER A 122 5.33 -14.99 -17.72
N LYS A 123 6.31 -15.86 -18.01
CA LYS A 123 7.74 -15.57 -17.85
C LYS A 123 8.25 -14.68 -18.97
N CYS A 124 9.20 -13.82 -18.64
CA CYS A 124 9.94 -13.00 -19.60
C CYS A 124 11.46 -13.24 -19.43
N PHE A 125 12.27 -12.62 -20.27
CA PHE A 125 13.72 -12.59 -20.03
C PHE A 125 14.02 -11.75 -18.79
N ASP A 126 15.08 -12.14 -18.07
CA ASP A 126 15.50 -11.42 -16.88
C ASP A 126 15.92 -9.99 -17.23
N GLU A 127 15.25 -9.03 -16.63
CA GLU A 127 15.53 -7.59 -16.72
C GLU A 127 15.71 -7.03 -15.30
N PHE A 128 16.50 -5.96 -15.16
CA PHE A 128 16.79 -5.35 -13.86
C PHE A 128 16.26 -3.92 -13.82
N CYS A 129 15.43 -3.61 -12.82
CA CYS A 129 14.88 -2.29 -12.59
C CYS A 129 15.21 -1.84 -11.16
N GLY A 130 16.29 -1.06 -11.01
CA GLY A 130 16.83 -0.71 -9.70
C GLY A 130 17.28 -1.96 -8.93
N GLU A 131 16.68 -2.20 -7.76
CA GLU A 131 16.96 -3.37 -6.92
C GLU A 131 16.05 -4.58 -7.23
N PHE A 132 15.17 -4.48 -8.23
CA PHE A 132 14.26 -5.56 -8.61
C PHE A 132 14.81 -6.36 -9.79
N THR A 133 14.78 -7.68 -9.65
CA THR A 133 14.89 -8.62 -10.78
C THR A 133 13.48 -8.90 -11.31
N ILE A 134 13.28 -8.65 -12.60
CA ILE A 134 12.04 -8.88 -13.33
C ILE A 134 12.24 -10.14 -14.18
N SER A 135 11.47 -11.18 -13.89
CA SER A 135 11.53 -12.48 -14.59
C SER A 135 10.16 -12.91 -15.12
N ASP A 136 9.17 -12.02 -15.06
CA ASP A 136 7.80 -12.25 -15.49
C ASP A 136 7.10 -10.97 -15.96
N GLU A 137 6.10 -11.17 -16.82
CA GLU A 137 5.32 -10.11 -17.46
C GLU A 137 4.53 -9.25 -16.46
N LEU A 138 4.16 -9.82 -15.30
CA LEU A 138 3.43 -9.07 -14.28
C LEU A 138 4.33 -7.99 -13.67
N ARG A 139 5.52 -8.36 -13.19
CA ARG A 139 6.49 -7.40 -12.64
C ARG A 139 6.94 -6.41 -13.70
N LYS A 140 7.08 -6.87 -14.94
CA LYS A 140 7.41 -6.00 -16.07
C LYS A 140 6.34 -4.92 -16.26
N MET A 141 5.05 -5.30 -16.32
CA MET A 141 3.93 -4.36 -16.41
C MET A 141 3.87 -3.37 -15.23
N LEU A 142 4.23 -3.82 -14.03
CA LEU A 142 4.21 -2.99 -12.83
C LEU A 142 5.36 -1.97 -12.81
N LEU A 143 6.57 -2.33 -13.25
CA LEU A 143 7.79 -1.53 -13.05
C LEU A 143 8.29 -0.79 -14.29
N ILE A 144 8.05 -1.31 -15.49
CA ILE A 144 8.67 -0.86 -16.73
C ILE A 144 7.64 -0.06 -17.54
N ASP A 145 7.82 1.26 -17.58
CA ASP A 145 6.91 2.22 -18.22
C ASP A 145 6.84 2.09 -19.74
N ASP A 146 7.88 1.56 -20.37
CA ASP A 146 7.95 1.27 -21.81
C ASP A 146 7.57 -0.18 -22.17
N SER A 147 7.08 -0.99 -21.21
CA SER A 147 6.66 -2.35 -21.50
C SER A 147 5.33 -2.42 -22.26
N ASP A 148 5.18 -3.44 -23.10
CA ASP A 148 3.98 -3.66 -23.92
C ASP A 148 2.67 -3.65 -23.09
N ASN A 149 2.74 -4.12 -21.85
CA ASN A 149 1.60 -4.26 -20.96
C ASN A 149 1.45 -3.11 -19.95
N TYR A 150 2.35 -2.12 -19.89
CA TYR A 150 2.31 -1.05 -18.88
C TYR A 150 0.96 -0.32 -18.85
N CYS A 151 0.44 0.00 -20.03
CA CYS A 151 -0.82 0.72 -20.24
C CYS A 151 -2.08 -0.17 -20.09
N LEU A 152 -1.94 -1.42 -19.62
CA LEU A 152 -3.09 -2.29 -19.31
C LEU A 152 -4.03 -1.66 -18.26
N TYR A 153 -3.44 -0.83 -17.40
CA TYR A 153 -4.13 0.04 -16.46
C TYR A 153 -3.71 1.48 -16.72
N SER A 154 -4.69 2.38 -16.85
CA SER A 154 -4.45 3.82 -16.95
C SER A 154 -3.80 4.39 -15.68
N ASP A 155 -3.15 5.55 -15.77
CA ASP A 155 -2.55 6.21 -14.59
C ASP A 155 -3.55 6.38 -13.44
N SER A 156 -4.78 6.79 -13.75
CA SER A 156 -5.87 6.91 -12.76
C SER A 156 -6.26 5.58 -12.12
N GLU A 157 -6.21 4.49 -12.87
CA GLU A 157 -6.48 3.14 -12.36
C GLU A 157 -5.32 2.62 -11.51
N ARG A 158 -4.07 2.96 -11.87
CA ARG A 158 -2.87 2.65 -11.07
C ARG A 158 -2.85 3.43 -9.75
N ASP A 159 -3.49 4.60 -9.72
CA ASP A 159 -3.66 5.40 -8.51
C ASP A 159 -4.70 4.86 -7.52
N GLU A 160 -5.59 3.96 -7.95
CA GLU A 160 -6.58 3.35 -7.05
C GLU A 160 -5.90 2.56 -5.92
N PHE A 161 -6.46 2.70 -4.70
CA PHE A 161 -5.91 2.06 -3.51
C PHE A 161 -5.81 0.54 -3.66
N LEU A 162 -6.79 -0.08 -4.35
CA LEU A 162 -6.77 -1.51 -4.64
C LEU A 162 -5.55 -1.90 -5.51
N PHE A 163 -5.24 -1.12 -6.54
CA PHE A 163 -4.08 -1.34 -7.39
C PHE A 163 -2.77 -1.12 -6.61
N ARG A 164 -2.68 -0.06 -5.81
CA ARG A 164 -1.49 0.23 -4.99
C ARG A 164 -1.18 -0.89 -4.00
N ILE A 165 -2.21 -1.47 -3.35
CA ILE A 165 -2.04 -2.64 -2.47
C ILE A 165 -1.52 -3.84 -3.28
N PHE A 166 -2.14 -4.15 -4.42
CA PHE A 166 -1.71 -5.24 -5.30
C PHE A 166 -0.27 -5.07 -5.77
N PHE A 167 0.09 -3.87 -6.21
CA PHE A 167 1.44 -3.49 -6.62
C PHE A 167 2.46 -3.76 -5.50
N HIS A 168 2.21 -3.26 -4.28
CA HIS A 168 3.09 -3.49 -3.14
C HIS A 168 3.26 -4.98 -2.80
N ILE A 169 2.16 -5.75 -2.85
CA ILE A 169 2.17 -7.19 -2.59
C ILE A 169 2.97 -7.96 -3.65
N CYS A 170 2.79 -7.64 -4.93
CA CYS A 170 3.52 -8.29 -6.02
C CYS A 170 5.03 -8.00 -5.96
N LEU A 171 5.42 -6.76 -5.67
CA LEU A 171 6.84 -6.39 -5.61
C LEU A 171 7.54 -6.89 -4.35
N GLY A 172 6.84 -6.92 -3.22
CA GLY A 172 7.40 -7.37 -1.95
C GLY A 172 8.57 -6.49 -1.47
N GLY A 173 9.40 -7.08 -0.61
CA GLY A 173 10.62 -6.47 -0.08
C GLY A 173 11.89 -6.93 -0.79
N ARG A 174 13.04 -6.55 -0.22
CA ARG A 174 14.37 -6.77 -0.84
C ARG A 174 14.71 -8.23 -1.15
N PHE A 175 14.22 -9.18 -0.35
CA PHE A 175 14.47 -10.61 -0.54
C PHE A 175 13.20 -11.35 -0.96
N ASN A 176 12.36 -10.71 -1.78
CA ASN A 176 11.10 -11.27 -2.23
C ASN A 176 11.31 -12.59 -2.99
N GLN A 177 10.76 -13.68 -2.45
CA GLN A 177 10.60 -14.94 -3.18
C GLN A 177 9.24 -14.93 -3.85
N TYR A 178 9.22 -14.50 -5.10
CA TYR A 178 7.99 -14.30 -5.83
C TYR A 178 7.24 -15.60 -6.16
N GLU A 179 5.95 -15.46 -6.50
CA GLU A 179 5.08 -16.54 -6.94
C GLU A 179 5.15 -16.70 -8.46
N ASP A 180 4.91 -17.94 -8.90
CA ASP A 180 4.67 -18.28 -10.31
C ASP A 180 3.18 -18.23 -10.67
N GLU A 181 2.29 -18.13 -9.69
CA GLU A 181 0.84 -18.06 -9.85
C GLU A 181 0.30 -16.73 -9.31
N ILE A 182 -0.75 -16.20 -9.95
CA ILE A 182 -1.34 -14.90 -9.59
C ILE A 182 -2.20 -14.96 -8.32
N GLN A 183 -2.80 -16.11 -8.03
CA GLN A 183 -3.86 -16.25 -7.05
C GLN A 183 -3.45 -15.83 -5.63
N PRO A 184 -2.26 -16.18 -5.11
CA PRO A 184 -1.82 -15.71 -3.79
C PRO A 184 -1.78 -14.18 -3.68
N TYR A 185 -1.37 -13.48 -4.75
CA TYR A 185 -1.35 -12.03 -4.76
C TYR A 185 -2.75 -11.43 -4.71
N LEU A 186 -3.69 -11.98 -5.49
CA LEU A 186 -5.07 -11.52 -5.51
C LEU A 186 -5.77 -11.76 -4.16
N ASP A 187 -5.55 -12.93 -3.55
CA ASP A 187 -6.17 -13.26 -2.27
C ASP A 187 -5.66 -12.38 -1.13
N VAL A 188 -4.35 -12.18 -1.01
CA VAL A 188 -3.79 -11.28 0.01
C VAL A 188 -4.22 -9.84 -0.26
N THR A 189 -4.23 -9.38 -1.52
CA THR A 189 -4.71 -8.03 -1.90
C THR A 189 -6.15 -7.82 -1.45
N LYS A 190 -7.04 -8.75 -1.77
CA LYS A 190 -8.47 -8.68 -1.42
C LYS A 190 -8.66 -8.65 0.10
N GLN A 191 -7.92 -9.48 0.83
CA GLN A 191 -8.00 -9.53 2.28
C GLN A 191 -7.52 -8.23 2.92
N VAL A 192 -6.37 -7.71 2.48
CA VAL A 192 -5.81 -6.44 2.97
C VAL A 192 -6.73 -5.27 2.63
N TYR A 193 -7.22 -5.17 1.40
CA TYR A 193 -8.12 -4.09 0.99
C TYR A 193 -9.38 -4.03 1.86
N LYS A 194 -10.02 -5.18 2.11
CA LYS A 194 -11.21 -5.28 2.97
C LYS A 194 -10.97 -4.93 4.44
N ASP A 195 -9.74 -5.06 4.90
CA ASP A 195 -9.38 -4.81 6.29
C ASP A 195 -9.05 -3.33 6.55
N LEU A 196 -8.66 -2.61 5.48
CA LEU A 196 -8.26 -1.21 5.51
C LEU A 196 -9.39 -0.24 5.12
N ILE A 197 -10.47 -0.73 4.51
CA ILE A 197 -11.65 0.05 4.08
C ILE A 197 -12.84 -0.22 5.01
#